data_AF-A0A963EIA7-F1
#
_entry.id   AF-A0A963EIA7-F1
#
_cell.length_a   1.000
_cell.length_b   1.000
_cell.length_c   1.000
_cell.angle_alpha   90.00
_cell.angle_beta   90.00
_cell.angle_gamma   90.00
#
_symmetry.space_group_name_H-M   'P 1'
#
loop_
_entity.id
_entity.type
_entity.pdbx_description
1 polymer ?
#
loop_
_entity_poly.entity_id
_entity_poly.type
_entity_poly.pdbx_seq_one_letter_code
_entity_poly.pdbx_strand_id
1 'polypeptide(L)'
;ADAYRLALASDSVSAFGGIIALNRELDGETAEEVSKIFTEVVIAPAASEDARAIMAGKPSLRLLLTGSMPDRKEARWTMKSIAGGILAQEQDL
;
A
#
# COMPACT_ATOMS: atom_id res chain seq x y z
N ALA A 1 3.98 0.24 -14.40
CA ALA A 1 2.65 -0.26 -13.94
C ALA A 1 2.38 -1.78 -13.99
N ASP A 2 3.24 -2.65 -14.55
CA ASP A 2 2.89 -4.08 -14.80
C ASP A 2 2.48 -4.90 -13.56
N ALA A 3 3.19 -4.76 -12.44
CA ALA A 3 2.89 -5.49 -11.21
C ALA A 3 1.48 -5.18 -10.68
N TYR A 4 1.05 -3.92 -10.79
CA TYR A 4 -0.31 -3.50 -10.41
C TYR A 4 -1.35 -4.17 -11.30
N ARG A 5 -1.14 -4.18 -12.63
CA ARG A 5 -2.06 -4.82 -13.58
C ARG A 5 -2.25 -6.31 -13.28
N LEU A 6 -1.16 -7.01 -12.98
CA LEU A 6 -1.20 -8.43 -12.61
C LEU A 6 -1.94 -8.65 -11.28
N ALA A 7 -1.70 -7.80 -10.27
CA ALA A 7 -2.39 -7.88 -9.00
C ALA A 7 -3.90 -7.63 -9.14
N LEU A 8 -4.30 -6.60 -9.89
CA LEU A 8 -5.70 -6.28 -10.14
C LEU A 8 -6.44 -7.39 -10.92
N ALA A 9 -5.74 -8.06 -11.85
CA ALA A 9 -6.31 -9.17 -12.60
C ALA A 9 -6.66 -10.40 -11.74
N SER A 10 -6.12 -10.50 -10.52
CA SER A 10 -6.44 -11.60 -9.60
C SER A 10 -7.90 -11.57 -9.14
N ASP A 11 -8.41 -10.40 -8.75
CA ASP A 11 -9.82 -10.20 -8.37
C ASP A 11 -10.15 -8.70 -8.39
N SER A 12 -10.65 -8.23 -9.53
CA SER A 12 -11.01 -6.82 -9.72
C SER A 12 -12.28 -6.40 -8.98
N VAL A 13 -13.14 -7.36 -8.61
CA VAL A 13 -14.38 -7.07 -7.88
C VAL A 13 -14.05 -6.77 -6.43
N SER A 14 -13.23 -7.60 -5.79
CA SER A 14 -12.79 -7.39 -4.41
C SER A 14 -11.82 -6.21 -4.25
N ALA A 15 -11.11 -5.82 -5.32
CA ALA A 15 -10.20 -4.67 -5.29
C ALA A 15 -10.93 -3.31 -5.20
N PHE A 16 -12.22 -3.24 -5.53
CA PHE A 16 -12.98 -1.99 -5.47
C PHE A 16 -13.11 -1.49 -4.03
N GLY A 17 -12.64 -0.27 -3.77
CA GLY A 17 -12.57 0.29 -2.42
C GLY A 17 -11.44 -0.30 -1.56
N GLY A 18 -10.51 -1.02 -2.18
CA GLY A 18 -9.39 -1.65 -1.49
C GLY A 18 -8.28 -0.70 -1.06
N ILE A 19 -7.25 -1.28 -0.45
CA ILE A 19 -6.00 -0.63 -0.05
C ILE A 19 -4.88 -1.18 -0.94
N ILE A 20 -4.12 -0.27 -1.57
CA ILE A 20 -2.96 -0.61 -2.40
C ILE A 20 -1.69 -0.21 -1.65
N ALA A 21 -0.78 -1.16 -1.45
CA ALA A 21 0.53 -0.90 -0.86
C ALA A 21 1.63 -1.19 -1.90
N LEU A 22 2.50 -0.19 -2.15
CA LEU A 22 3.63 -0.30 -3.04
C LEU A 22 4.92 -0.37 -2.23
N ASN A 23 5.85 -1.23 -2.65
CA ASN A 23 7.19 -1.35 -2.08
C ASN A 23 8.22 -0.42 -2.74
N ARG A 24 7.76 0.44 -3.66
CA ARG A 24 8.55 1.41 -4.43
C ARG A 24 7.74 2.69 -4.59
N GLU A 25 8.41 3.75 -5.04
CA GLU A 25 7.74 5.00 -5.39
C GLU A 25 6.54 4.76 -6.31
N LEU A 26 5.43 5.45 -6.02
CA LEU A 26 4.29 5.53 -6.93
C LEU A 26 4.64 6.50 -8.07
N ASP A 27 4.84 5.94 -9.26
CA ASP A 27 5.04 6.70 -10.50
C ASP A 27 3.72 7.11 -11.17
N GLY A 28 3.80 8.01 -12.15
CA GLY A 28 2.63 8.54 -12.87
C GLY A 28 1.87 7.45 -13.64
N GLU A 29 2.57 6.56 -14.35
CA GLU A 29 1.94 5.47 -15.11
C GLU A 29 1.11 4.56 -14.19
N THR A 30 1.66 4.18 -13.04
CA THR A 30 0.96 3.35 -12.07
C THR A 30 -0.18 4.11 -11.40
N ALA A 31 0.00 5.40 -11.11
CA ALA A 31 -1.06 6.25 -10.57
C ALA A 31 -2.26 6.38 -11.53
N GLU A 32 -2.02 6.52 -12.84
CA GLU A 32 -3.07 6.52 -13.85
C GLU A 32 -3.86 5.21 -13.84
N GLU A 33 -3.19 4.06 -13.81
CA GLU A 33 -3.84 2.75 -13.74
C GLU A 33 -4.66 2.57 -12.45
N VAL A 34 -4.12 3.01 -11.31
CA VAL A 34 -4.84 3.00 -10.02
C VAL A 34 -6.09 3.88 -10.08
N SER A 35 -6.01 5.02 -10.77
CA SER A 35 -7.10 6.00 -10.84
C SER A 35 -8.34 5.52 -11.62
N LYS A 36 -8.23 4.41 -12.37
CA LYS A 36 -9.30 3.80 -13.17
C LYS A 36 -10.35 3.09 -12.33
N ILE A 37 -10.00 2.68 -11.12
CA ILE A 37 -10.92 2.04 -10.17
C ILE A 37 -10.99 2.86 -8.89
N PHE A 38 -12.13 2.80 -8.20
CA PHE A 38 -12.23 3.41 -6.89
C PHE A 38 -11.32 2.67 -5.90
N THR A 39 -10.40 3.41 -5.28
CA THR A 39 -9.44 2.90 -4.30
C THR A 39 -9.51 3.80 -3.06
N GLU A 40 -9.59 3.21 -1.87
CA GLU A 40 -9.73 3.97 -0.63
C GLU A 40 -8.41 4.55 -0.12
N VAL A 41 -7.33 3.78 -0.24
CA VAL A 41 -6.00 4.12 0.26
C VAL A 41 -4.93 3.64 -0.70
N VAL A 42 -3.94 4.49 -0.95
CA VAL A 42 -2.67 4.12 -1.59
C VAL A 42 -1.54 4.43 -0.61
N ILE A 43 -0.67 3.46 -0.37
CA ILE A 43 0.49 3.58 0.52
C ILE A 43 1.75 3.29 -0.29
N ALA A 44 2.73 4.18 -0.22
CA ALA A 44 4.02 4.00 -0.90
C ALA A 44 5.16 4.67 -0.11
N PRO A 45 6.43 4.27 -0.30
CA PRO A 45 7.57 5.01 0.27
C PRO A 45 7.66 6.45 -0.23
N ALA A 46 7.36 6.69 -1.51
CA ALA A 46 7.36 8.01 -2.14
C ALA A 46 6.31 8.06 -3.25
N ALA A 47 6.06 9.25 -3.81
CA ALA A 47 5.23 9.43 -5.00
C ALA A 47 5.79 10.57 -5.86
N SER A 48 5.82 10.37 -7.17
CA SER A 48 6.23 11.41 -8.12
C SER A 48 5.24 12.59 -8.12
N GLU A 49 5.66 13.74 -8.65
CA GLU A 49 4.79 14.92 -8.76
C GLU A 49 3.53 14.61 -9.59
N ASP A 50 3.69 13.92 -10.72
CA ASP A 50 2.58 13.48 -11.58
C ASP A 50 1.62 12.55 -10.82
N ALA A 51 2.14 11.57 -10.08
CA ALA A 51 1.33 10.67 -9.28
C ALA A 51 0.52 11.43 -8.22
N ARG A 52 1.15 12.39 -7.53
CA ARG A 52 0.48 13.23 -6.53
C ARG A 52 -0.62 14.08 -7.16
N ALA A 53 -0.40 14.64 -8.35
CA ALA A 53 -1.42 15.40 -9.07
C ALA A 53 -2.63 14.53 -9.45
N ILE A 54 -2.40 13.32 -9.98
CA ILE A 54 -3.46 12.37 -10.34
C ILE A 54 -4.26 11.96 -9.10
N MET A 55 -3.57 11.60 -8.01
CA MET A 55 -4.21 11.19 -6.76
C MET A 55 -4.98 12.33 -6.09
N ALA A 56 -4.48 13.58 -6.17
CA ALA A 56 -5.18 14.76 -5.66
C ALA A 56 -6.52 15.02 -6.36
N GLY A 57 -6.69 14.55 -7.60
CA GLY A 57 -7.96 14.56 -8.32
C GLY A 57 -9.02 13.59 -7.77
N LYS A 58 -8.67 12.74 -6.78
CA LYS A 58 -9.56 11.75 -6.17
C LYS A 58 -9.86 12.15 -4.71
N PRO A 59 -10.92 12.95 -4.45
CA PRO A 59 -11.13 13.61 -3.16
C PRO A 59 -11.33 12.64 -1.97
N SER A 60 -11.80 11.42 -2.23
CA SER A 60 -12.00 10.39 -1.20
C SER A 60 -10.79 9.48 -0.98
N LEU A 61 -9.74 9.62 -1.79
CA LEU A 61 -8.55 8.77 -1.72
C LEU A 61 -7.56 9.33 -0.69
N ARG A 62 -6.99 8.45 0.12
CA ARG A 62 -5.89 8.78 1.04
C ARG A 62 -4.57 8.27 0.46
N LEU A 63 -3.65 9.19 0.15
CA LEU A 63 -2.28 8.86 -0.21
C LEU A 63 -1.38 8.98 1.03
N LEU A 64 -0.81 7.85 1.48
CA LEU A 64 0.09 7.80 2.63
C LEU A 64 1.53 7.55 2.15
N LEU A 65 2.46 8.42 2.55
CA LEU A 65 3.87 8.27 2.22
C LEU A 65 4.65 7.81 3.46
N THR A 66 5.30 6.65 3.38
CA THR A 66 6.07 6.08 4.50
C THR A 66 7.49 6.62 4.57
N GLY A 67 7.97 7.30 3.52
CA GLY A 67 9.33 7.84 3.39
C GLY A 67 10.35 6.78 2.99
N SER A 68 10.43 5.69 3.75
CA SER A 68 11.31 4.56 3.45
C SER A 68 10.59 3.22 3.60
N MET A 69 11.22 2.17 3.07
CA MET A 69 10.82 0.79 3.34
C MET A 69 11.60 0.27 4.55
N PRO A 70 10.94 -0.47 5.46
CA PRO A 70 11.63 -1.14 6.56
C PRO A 70 12.61 -2.20 6.01
N ASP A 71 13.73 -2.41 6.70
CA ASP A 71 14.62 -3.53 6.41
C ASP A 71 13.98 -4.83 6.91
N ARG A 72 13.75 -5.78 6.00
CA ARG A 72 13.16 -7.09 6.29
C ARG A 72 14.07 -7.96 7.16
N LYS A 73 15.38 -7.69 7.19
CA LYS A 73 16.35 -8.44 8.00
C LYS A 73 16.39 -8.02 9.46
N GLU A 74 15.80 -6.88 9.81
CA GLU A 74 15.72 -6.45 11.19
C GLU A 74 14.84 -7.41 12.00
N ALA A 75 15.40 -7.97 13.08
CA ALA A 75 14.62 -8.78 14.01
C ALA A 75 13.51 -7.92 14.63
N ARG A 76 12.25 -8.35 14.42
CA ARG A 76 11.06 -7.65 14.90
C ARG A 76 10.23 -8.59 15.75
N TRP A 77 9.65 -8.04 16.81
CA TRP A 77 8.71 -8.78 17.67
C TRP A 77 7.29 -8.54 17.18
N THR A 78 6.54 -9.61 16.97
CA THR A 78 5.08 -9.58 16.82
C THR A 78 4.46 -9.80 18.20
N MET A 79 3.63 -8.87 18.63
CA MET A 79 2.93 -8.94 19.91
C MET A 79 1.43 -9.16 19.67
N LYS A 80 0.85 -10.13 20.37
CA LYS A 80 -0.59 -10.38 20.36
C LYS A 80 -1.14 -10.30 21.78
N SER A 81 -2.12 -9.41 21.98
CA SER A 81 -2.83 -9.30 23.24
C SER A 81 -3.67 -10.56 23.50
N ILE A 82 -3.64 -11.06 24.73
CA ILE A 82 -4.45 -12.17 25.23
C ILE A 82 -5.08 -11.77 26.57
N ALA A 83 -6.08 -12.52 27.01
CA ALA A 83 -6.65 -12.31 28.34
C ALA A 83 -5.53 -12.44 29.40
N GLY A 84 -5.31 -11.38 30.18
CA GLY A 84 -4.32 -11.36 31.26
C GLY A 84 -2.87 -11.16 30.82
N GLY A 85 -2.57 -10.87 29.55
CA GLY A 85 -1.19 -10.63 29.13
C GLY A 85 -0.96 -10.43 27.63
N ILE A 86 0.28 -10.68 27.21
CA ILE A 86 0.73 -10.53 25.82
C ILE A 86 1.58 -11.76 25.45
N LEU A 87 1.36 -12.28 24.24
CA LEU A 87 2.29 -13.20 23.59
C LEU A 87 3.23 -12.38 22.72
N ALA A 88 4.54 -12.57 22.88
CA ALA A 88 5.57 -11.97 22.04
C ALA A 88 6.33 -13.09 21.32
N GLN A 89 6.45 -12.97 20.00
CA GLN A 89 7.20 -13.90 19.16
C GLN A 89 8.04 -13.13 18.14
N GLU A 90 9.10 -13.74 17.62
CA GLU A 90 9.82 -13.21 16.46
C GLU A 90 8.88 -13.18 15.25
N GLN A 91 8.98 -12.12 14.44
CA GLN A 91 8.20 -11.96 13.23
C GLN A 91 8.61 -13.02 12.20
N ASP A 92 7.61 -13.65 11.57
CA ASP A 92 7.86 -14.56 10.45
C ASP A 92 8.49 -13.81 9.27
N LEU A 93 9.50 -14.42 8.65
CA LEU A 93 10.33 -13.75 7.64
C LEU A 93 9.81 -13.88 6.22
#